data_AF-A0A9D1HYU0-F1
#
_entry.id   AF-A0A9D1HYU0-F1
#
_cell.length_a   1.000
_cell.length_b   1.000
_cell.length_c   1.000
_cell.angle_alpha   90.00
_cell.angle_beta   90.00
_cell.angle_gamma   90.00
#
_symmetry.space_group_name_H-M   'P 1'
#
loop_
_entity.id
_entity.type
_entity.pdbx_description
1 polymer ?
#
loop_
_entity_poly.entity_id
_entity_poly.type
_entity_poly.pdbx_seq_one_letter_code
_entity_poly.pdbx_strand_id
1 'polypeptide(L)'
;MIISASRRTDIPAYYSEWFFNRLKEKYVLVRNPVNIHQISKIDLSPEVVDGIVFWTKNPTPMLNRLEELEKYNFYFQFTLTAYGPEVETELPSKNKVIIPSFQRLSKAIG
;
A
#
# COMPACT_ATOMS: atom_id res chain seq x y z
N MET A 1 -5.97 10.25 -12.70
CA MET A 1 -5.72 8.79 -12.80
C MET A 1 -5.80 8.09 -11.44
N ILE A 2 -6.35 6.88 -11.33
CA ILE A 2 -6.34 6.08 -10.08
C ILE A 2 -5.18 5.07 -10.08
N ILE A 3 -4.38 5.03 -9.01
CA ILE A 3 -3.29 4.06 -8.82
C ILE A 3 -3.74 2.94 -7.89
N SER A 4 -3.92 1.74 -8.42
CA SER A 4 -4.16 0.54 -7.61
C SER A 4 -2.82 -0.08 -7.21
N ALA A 5 -2.27 0.38 -6.09
CA ALA A 5 -0.88 0.14 -5.71
C ALA A 5 -0.62 -1.33 -5.33
N SER A 6 -1.52 -1.96 -4.59
CA SER A 6 -1.27 -3.30 -4.00
C SER A 6 -1.87 -4.48 -4.78
N ARG A 7 -2.05 -4.38 -6.10
CA ARG A 7 -2.64 -5.49 -6.89
C ARG A 7 -1.70 -6.66 -7.13
N ARG A 8 -0.40 -6.38 -7.27
CA ARG A 8 0.64 -7.40 -7.54
C ARG A 8 1.29 -7.92 -6.26
N THR A 9 1.29 -7.11 -5.21
CA THR A 9 1.89 -7.43 -3.90
C THR A 9 1.32 -6.50 -2.83
N ASP A 10 1.42 -6.88 -1.56
CA ASP A 10 1.04 -6.04 -0.42
C ASP A 10 2.12 -4.96 -0.20
N ILE A 11 1.97 -3.83 -0.90
CA ILE A 11 2.93 -2.72 -0.81
C ILE A 11 3.04 -2.17 0.62
N PRO A 12 1.95 -1.90 1.36
CA PRO A 12 2.07 -1.42 2.73
C PRO A 12 2.86 -2.34 3.65
N ALA A 13 2.74 -3.67 3.50
CA ALA A 13 3.43 -4.62 4.35
C ALA A 13 4.91 -4.84 3.97
N TYR A 14 5.24 -4.84 2.68
CA TYR A 14 6.57 -5.31 2.23
C TYR A 14 7.40 -4.28 1.45
N TYR A 15 6.77 -3.26 0.87
CA TYR A 15 7.42 -2.32 -0.05
C TYR A 15 7.07 -0.86 0.25
N SER A 16 6.74 -0.52 1.50
CA SER A 16 6.35 0.84 1.89
C SER A 16 7.44 1.85 1.56
N GLU A 17 8.68 1.56 1.96
CA GLU A 17 9.83 2.43 1.71
C GLU A 17 10.08 2.66 0.21
N TRP A 18 10.09 1.57 -0.57
CA TRP A 18 10.21 1.65 -2.02
C TRP A 18 9.12 2.54 -2.64
N PHE A 19 7.88 2.37 -2.18
CA PHE A 19 6.74 3.12 -2.70
C PHE A 19 6.84 4.61 -2.42
N PHE A 20 7.19 5.00 -1.19
CA PHE A 20 7.41 6.42 -0.87
C PHE A 20 8.57 7.01 -1.68
N ASN A 21 9.63 6.23 -1.91
CA ASN A 21 10.72 6.66 -2.80
C ASN A 21 10.22 6.88 -4.23
N ARG A 22 9.28 6.06 -4.74
CA ARG A 22 8.63 6.30 -6.05
C ARG A 22 7.77 7.56 -6.05
N LEU A 23 7.02 7.84 -4.99
CA LEU A 23 6.26 9.09 -4.86
C LEU A 23 7.17 10.31 -4.86
N LYS A 24 8.31 10.24 -4.17
CA LYS A 24 9.32 11.32 -4.17
C LYS A 24 9.92 11.54 -5.56
N GLU A 25 10.19 10.46 -6.29
CA GLU A 25 10.66 10.52 -7.67
C GLU A 25 9.57 10.90 -8.68
N LYS A 26 8.29 10.84 -8.26
CA LYS A 26 7.09 11.14 -9.06
C LYS A 26 6.86 10.23 -10.26
N TYR A 27 7.48 9.04 -10.30
CA TYR A 27 7.16 8.06 -11.33
C TYR A 27 7.47 6.64 -10.88
N VAL A 28 6.89 5.68 -11.60
CA VAL A 28 7.26 4.26 -11.51
C VAL A 28 7.29 3.63 -12.88
N LEU A 29 8.19 2.66 -13.07
CA LEU A 29 8.25 1.83 -14.26
C LEU A 29 7.50 0.53 -14.01
N VAL A 30 6.52 0.23 -14.86
CA VAL A 30 5.71 -0.99 -14.78
C VAL A 30 5.94 -1.80 -16.03
N ARG A 31 6.44 -3.02 -15.85
CA ARG A 31 6.59 -3.97 -16.95
C ARG A 31 5.23 -4.60 -17.28
N ASN A 32 4.89 -4.69 -18.56
CA ASN A 32 3.70 -5.39 -18.99
C ASN A 32 3.86 -6.90 -18.69
N PRO A 33 2.89 -7.56 -18.02
CA PRO A 33 3.00 -8.98 -17.66
C PRO A 33 2.95 -9.93 -18.87
N VAL A 34 2.40 -9.49 -20.01
CA VAL A 34 2.28 -10.30 -21.24
C VAL A 34 3.45 -10.01 -22.19
N ASN A 35 3.82 -8.74 -22.37
CA ASN A 35 4.97 -8.35 -23.18
C ASN A 35 6.09 -7.78 -22.32
N ILE A 36 7.05 -8.61 -21.93
CA ILE A 36 8.10 -8.24 -20.99
C ILE A 36 9.01 -7.11 -21.49
N HIS A 37 9.10 -6.88 -22.80
CA HIS A 37 9.92 -5.81 -23.37
C HIS A 37 9.21 -4.45 -23.35
N GLN A 38 7.90 -4.45 -23.12
CA GLN A 38 7.13 -3.22 -22.96
C GLN A 38 7.17 -2.76 -21.50
N ILE A 39 7.74 -1.57 -21.29
CA ILE A 39 7.83 -0.91 -19.99
C ILE A 39 7.08 0.42 -20.07
N SER A 40 6.06 0.58 -19.24
CA SER A 40 5.32 1.83 -19.12
C SER A 40 5.89 2.67 -17.99
N LYS A 41 6.11 3.96 -18.25
CA LYS A 41 6.39 4.95 -17.21
C LYS A 41 5.07 5.56 -16.75
N ILE A 42 4.72 5.34 -15.49
CA ILE A 42 3.51 5.88 -14.87
C ILE A 42 3.90 7.11 -14.06
N ASP A 43 3.26 8.24 -14.35
CA ASP A 43 3.42 9.48 -13.60
C ASP A 43 2.72 9.35 -12.25
N LEU A 44 3.42 9.68 -11.17
CA LEU A 44 2.91 9.67 -9.80
C LEU A 44 2.78 11.07 -9.22
N SER A 45 2.89 12.12 -10.04
CA SER A 45 2.76 13.49 -9.57
C SER A 45 1.35 13.76 -9.03
N PRO A 46 1.20 14.48 -7.89
CA PRO A 46 -0.10 14.76 -7.28
C PRO A 46 -1.13 15.40 -8.24
N GLU A 47 -0.65 16.20 -9.19
CA GLU A 47 -1.45 16.86 -10.22
C GLU A 47 -2.09 15.90 -11.24
N VAL A 48 -1.59 14.67 -11.36
CA VAL A 48 -2.10 13.65 -12.32
C VAL A 48 -2.84 12.52 -11.59
N VAL A 49 -2.50 12.25 -10.34
CA VAL A 49 -3.07 11.14 -9.55
C VAL A 49 -4.31 11.61 -8.80
N ASP A 50 -5.48 11.09 -9.18
CA ASP A 50 -6.75 11.40 -8.51
C ASP A 50 -6.87 10.67 -7.17
N GLY A 51 -6.24 9.49 -7.07
CA GLY A 51 -6.15 8.77 -5.81
C GLY A 51 -5.37 7.45 -5.86
N ILE A 52 -4.97 6.99 -4.68
CA ILE A 52 -4.17 5.78 -4.48
C ILE A 52 -4.94 4.78 -3.63
N VAL A 53 -5.01 3.54 -4.11
CA VAL A 53 -5.70 2.44 -3.44
C VAL A 53 -4.68 1.45 -2.91
N PHE A 54 -4.68 1.26 -1.59
CA PHE A 54 -3.85 0.26 -0.92
C PHE A 54 -4.67 -0.95 -0.49
N TRP A 55 -4.16 -2.14 -0.76
CA TRP A 55 -4.65 -3.38 -0.17
C TRP A 55 -3.59 -3.98 0.71
N THR A 56 -3.98 -4.33 1.93
CA THR A 56 -3.05 -4.90 2.90
C THR A 56 -3.77 -5.68 3.99
N LYS A 57 -3.07 -6.66 4.56
CA LYS A 57 -3.41 -7.24 5.87
C LYS A 57 -2.57 -6.63 7.00
N ASN A 58 -1.50 -5.91 6.68
CA ASN A 58 -0.56 -5.36 7.64
C ASN A 58 -0.08 -3.95 7.22
N PRO A 59 -0.75 -2.87 7.68
CA PRO A 59 -0.39 -1.51 7.33
C PRO A 59 0.78 -0.97 8.18
N THR A 60 1.23 -1.72 9.18
CA THR A 60 2.18 -1.26 10.21
C THR A 60 3.42 -0.57 9.65
N PRO A 61 4.08 -1.07 8.58
CA PRO A 61 5.27 -0.42 8.02
C PRO A 61 5.03 0.92 7.33
N MET A 62 3.76 1.29 7.08
CA MET A 62 3.38 2.52 6.41
C MET A 62 2.78 3.56 7.39
N LEU A 63 2.32 3.14 8.58
CA LEU A 63 1.57 3.99 9.52
C LEU A 63 2.31 5.27 9.94
N ASN A 64 3.61 5.19 10.15
CA ASN A 64 4.41 6.35 10.61
C ASN A 64 4.73 7.34 9.48
N ARG A 65 4.33 7.04 8.24
CA ARG A 65 4.68 7.81 7.04
C ARG A 65 3.43 8.27 6.27
N LEU A 66 2.25 8.18 6.89
CA LEU A 66 1.00 8.59 6.25
C LEU A 66 0.97 10.08 5.89
N GLU A 67 1.69 10.92 6.64
CA GLU A 67 1.87 12.35 6.33
C GLU A 67 2.50 12.60 4.95
N GLU A 68 3.34 11.69 4.45
CA GLU A 68 3.91 11.81 3.10
C GLU A 68 2.86 11.61 1.99
N LEU A 69 1.66 11.14 2.33
CA LEU A 69 0.53 10.99 1.42
C LEU A 69 -0.43 12.18 1.43
N GLU A 70 -0.19 13.24 2.21
CA GLU A 70 -1.11 14.39 2.36
C GLU A 70 -1.54 15.06 1.05
N LYS A 71 -0.69 14.99 0.02
CA LYS A 71 -0.97 15.57 -1.31
C LYS A 71 -1.83 14.68 -2.20
N TYR A 72 -2.14 13.46 -1.77
CA TYR A 72 -2.89 12.48 -2.53
C TYR A 72 -4.18 12.12 -1.80
N ASN A 73 -5.26 11.92 -2.54
CA ASN A 73 -6.39 11.18 -1.99
C ASN A 73 -5.99 9.71 -1.92
N PHE A 74 -6.27 9.04 -0.81
CA PHE A 74 -6.01 7.61 -0.71
C PHE A 74 -7.00 6.93 0.22
N TYR A 75 -7.10 5.61 0.07
CA TYR A 75 -7.75 4.78 1.06
C TYR A 75 -7.07 3.42 1.15
N PHE A 76 -7.31 2.75 2.28
CA PHE A 76 -6.88 1.39 2.52
C PHE A 76 -8.10 0.48 2.49
N GLN A 77 -8.06 -0.55 1.65
CA GLN A 77 -8.92 -1.71 1.82
C GLN A 77 -8.13 -2.77 2.59
N PHE A 78 -8.48 -2.87 3.86
CA PHE A 78 -7.85 -3.74 4.84
C PHE A 78 -8.62 -5.07 4.89
N THR A 79 -7.90 -6.20 4.92
CA THR A 79 -8.54 -7.52 5.11
C THR A 79 -8.14 -8.12 6.44
N LEU A 80 -9.14 -8.43 7.27
CA LEU A 80 -8.97 -9.21 8.50
C LEU A 80 -9.69 -10.55 8.34
N THR A 81 -8.97 -11.66 8.47
CA THR A 81 -9.54 -13.02 8.42
C THR A 81 -9.48 -13.68 9.79
N ALA A 82 -10.21 -14.79 9.97
CA ALA A 82 -10.19 -15.59 11.19
C ALA A 82 -9.11 -16.70 11.21
N TYR A 83 -8.34 -16.85 10.13
CA TYR A 83 -7.34 -17.90 10.02
C TYR A 83 -6.20 -17.74 11.04
N GLY A 84 -5.57 -18.81 11.49
CA GLY A 84 -4.40 -18.72 12.36
C GLY A 84 -3.08 -18.72 11.57
N PRO A 85 -1.93 -18.76 12.27
CA PRO A 85 -0.60 -18.80 11.65
C PRO A 85 -0.38 -20.05 10.78
N GLU A 86 -1.18 -21.10 10.95
CA GLU A 86 -1.18 -22.29 10.10
C GLU A 86 -1.56 -22.01 8.64
N VAL A 87 -2.32 -20.93 8.38
CA VAL A 87 -2.67 -20.47 7.02
C VAL A 87 -2.02 -19.13 6.70
N GLU A 88 -1.87 -18.23 7.69
CA GLU A 88 -1.29 -16.89 7.53
C GLU A 88 0.04 -16.76 8.27
N THR A 89 1.02 -17.57 7.88
CA THR A 89 2.27 -17.80 8.62
C THR A 89 3.10 -16.53 8.86
N GLU A 90 3.23 -15.68 7.84
CA GLU A 90 4.03 -14.45 7.91
C GLU A 90 3.25 -13.23 8.42
N LEU A 91 1.98 -13.41 8.80
CA LEU A 91 1.18 -12.31 9.34
C LEU A 91 1.43 -12.17 10.85
N PRO A 92 1.80 -10.96 11.34
CA PRO A 92 1.91 -10.71 12.77
C PRO A 92 0.65 -11.10 13.55
N SER A 93 0.83 -11.32 14.86
CA SER A 93 -0.29 -11.69 15.75
C SER A 93 -1.48 -10.73 15.60
N LYS A 94 -2.67 -11.30 15.35
CA LYS A 94 -3.87 -10.51 15.08
C LYS A 94 -4.24 -9.61 16.25
N ASN A 95 -4.33 -10.18 17.43
CA ASN A 95 -4.74 -9.48 18.64
C ASN A 95 -3.68 -8.49 19.14
N LYS A 96 -2.39 -8.77 18.91
CA LYS A 96 -1.29 -7.94 19.42
C LYS A 96 -0.86 -6.84 18.44
N VAL A 97 -0.99 -7.06 17.14
CA VAL A 97 -0.43 -6.18 16.11
C VAL A 97 -1.50 -5.76 15.10
N ILE A 98 -2.13 -6.71 14.41
CA ILE A 98 -2.97 -6.38 13.24
C ILE A 98 -4.22 -5.57 13.61
N ILE A 99 -4.95 -5.99 14.64
CA ILE A 99 -6.16 -5.29 15.11
C ILE A 99 -5.79 -3.92 15.69
N PRO A 100 -4.80 -3.77 16.59
CA PRO A 100 -4.33 -2.46 17.02
C PRO A 100 -3.86 -1.56 15.87
N SER A 101 -3.14 -2.11 14.88
CA SER A 101 -2.69 -1.37 13.70
C SER A 101 -3.86 -0.88 12.84
N PHE A 102 -4.92 -1.69 12.67
CA PHE A 102 -6.14 -1.28 11.99
C PHE A 102 -6.85 -0.13 12.72
N GLN A 103 -6.99 -0.24 14.04
CA GLN A 103 -7.59 0.82 14.87
C GLN A 103 -6.77 2.11 14.79
N ARG A 104 -5.44 2.01 14.81
CA ARG A 104 -4.55 3.16 14.64
C ARG A 104 -4.68 3.79 13.25
N LEU A 105 -4.77 2.96 12.20
CA LEU A 105 -4.98 3.43 10.84
C LEU A 105 -6.28 4.22 10.71
N SER A 106 -7.42 3.66 11.15
CA SER A 106 -8.71 4.37 11.09
C SER A 106 -8.66 5.66 11.89
N LYS A 107 -8.12 5.66 13.12
CA LYS A 107 -7.96 6.92 13.88
C LYS A 107 -7.14 7.99 13.15
N ALA A 108 -6.17 7.60 12.32
CA ALA A 108 -5.31 8.53 11.61
C ALA A 108 -5.94 9.09 10.33
N ILE A 109 -6.83 8.34 9.66
CA ILE A 109 -7.34 8.70 8.32
C ILE A 109 -8.86 8.92 8.26
N GLY A 110 -9.59 8.61 9.35
CA GLY A 110 -11.05 8.70 9.46
C GLY A 110 -11.77 7.36 9.29
#